data_AF-A0A0W0VWP6-F1
#
_entry.id   AF-A0A0W0VWP6-F1
#
_cell.length_a   1.000
_cell.length_b   1.000
_cell.length_c   1.000
_cell.angle_alpha   90.00
_cell.angle_beta   90.00
_cell.angle_gamma   90.00
#
_symmetry.space_group_name_H-M   'P 1'
#
loop_
_entity.id
_entity.type
_entity.pdbx_description
1 polymer ?
#
loop_
_entity_poly.entity_id
_entity_poly.type
_entity_poly.pdbx_seq_one_letter_code
_entity_poly.pdbx_strand_id
1 'polypeptide(L)'
;MSQQEVILALPESIIVQLATLPQQDRLTIQRCRGQHNRLGFAYQLMFAKVFNRFPNQVPLEIQSQILTFAVLQLGIKTELIDAYQKRQQTISEHQQQIRIYLNLANFDKDTMAQVMDFLFIEAQRIEHISILLAKTEQFLKEQNILQPARDTLERLIITQRQKARQFIYDKMLNHLTEIQCIALDNLLKVDENRLSLLQQLKQPPSQPSPKALIALTKKLELVETIGIAKIDTHWLNNNYQRTLTKYVMGYSAKRLRDLQPSYRYTAGNPPILSDAKSRGLSN
;
A
#
# COMPACT_ATOMS: atom_id res chain seq x y z
N MET A 1 -14.25 13.52 -1.69
CA MET A 1 -13.73 13.41 -0.31
C MET A 1 -12.22 13.58 -0.38
N SER A 2 -11.71 14.69 0.15
CA SER A 2 -10.32 15.11 0.04
C SER A 2 -9.39 14.15 0.79
N GLN A 3 -8.17 14.01 0.28
CA GLN A 3 -7.12 13.06 0.69
C GLN A 3 -6.51 13.33 2.08
N GLN A 4 -7.22 14.02 2.97
CA GLN A 4 -6.71 14.42 4.30
C GLN A 4 -7.22 13.57 5.47
N GLU A 5 -8.12 12.60 5.26
CA GLU A 5 -8.70 11.77 6.34
C GLU A 5 -8.40 10.27 6.22
N VAL A 6 -7.16 9.93 5.89
CA VAL A 6 -6.61 8.61 6.27
C VAL A 6 -5.40 8.85 7.17
N ILE A 7 -5.66 9.55 8.27
CA ILE A 7 -5.00 9.22 9.52
C ILE A 7 -5.55 7.83 9.84
N LEU A 8 -4.67 6.83 9.93
CA LEU A 8 -5.00 5.65 10.71
C LEU A 8 -5.29 6.22 12.11
N ALA A 9 -6.57 6.50 12.42
CA ALA A 9 -6.97 7.08 13.68
C ALA A 9 -6.67 6.01 14.72
N LEU A 10 -5.43 6.02 15.21
CA LEU A 10 -5.03 5.22 16.34
C LEU A 10 -6.05 5.55 17.42
N PRO A 11 -6.74 4.55 17.99
CA PRO A 11 -7.65 4.76 19.10
C PRO A 11 -6.99 5.69 20.12
N GLU A 12 -7.74 6.65 20.67
CA GLU A 12 -7.18 7.61 21.62
C GLU A 12 -6.43 6.92 22.77
N SER A 13 -6.89 5.74 23.18
CA SER A 13 -6.21 4.88 24.16
C SER A 13 -4.78 4.49 23.77
N ILE A 14 -4.52 4.19 22.49
CA ILE A 14 -3.19 3.86 21.99
C ILE A 14 -2.31 5.11 21.94
N ILE A 15 -2.86 6.25 21.53
CA ILE A 15 -2.13 7.52 21.52
C ILE A 15 -1.71 7.89 22.94
N VAL A 16 -2.61 7.77 23.92
CA VAL A 16 -2.32 8.01 25.34
C VAL A 16 -1.20 7.10 25.82
N GLN A 17 -1.27 5.79 25.54
CA GLN A 17 -0.24 4.84 25.95
C GLN A 17 1.13 5.18 25.35
N LEU A 18 1.20 5.46 24.04
CA LEU A 18 2.45 5.76 23.34
C LEU A 18 3.02 7.14 23.67
N ALA A 19 2.16 8.12 23.94
CA ALA A 19 2.56 9.48 24.29
C ALA A 19 2.85 9.66 25.79
N THR A 20 2.65 8.64 26.64
CA THR A 20 3.00 8.72 28.06
C THR A 20 4.52 8.79 28.24
N LEU A 21 4.99 9.73 29.06
CA LEU A 21 6.40 9.92 29.40
C LEU A 21 6.76 9.15 30.68
N PRO A 22 7.38 7.97 30.59
CA PRO A 22 7.96 7.30 31.75
C PRO A 22 9.06 8.16 32.41
N GLN A 23 9.48 7.76 33.61
CA GLN A 23 10.48 8.48 34.38
C GLN A 23 11.77 8.76 33.59
N GLN A 24 12.24 7.80 32.80
CA GLN A 24 13.44 7.96 31.99
C GLN A 24 13.30 9.05 30.92
N ASP A 25 12.14 9.15 30.27
CA ASP A 25 11.85 10.24 29.33
C ASP A 25 11.87 11.59 30.04
N ARG A 26 11.24 11.68 31.22
CA ARG A 26 11.18 12.92 32.00
C ARG A 26 12.59 13.36 32.41
N LEU A 27 13.46 12.44 32.81
CA LEU A 27 14.86 12.73 33.13
C LEU A 27 15.61 13.25 31.90
N THR A 28 15.38 12.65 30.72
CA THR A 28 15.98 13.12 29.46
C THR A 28 15.49 14.53 29.12
N ILE A 29 14.19 14.79 29.22
CA ILE A 29 13.58 16.11 28.96
C ILE A 29 14.12 17.17 29.94
N GLN A 30 14.30 16.84 31.22
CA GLN A 30 14.79 17.78 32.23
C GLN A 30 16.20 18.32 31.96
N ARG A 31 17.02 17.59 31.17
CA ARG A 31 18.34 18.03 30.73
C ARG A 31 18.28 19.23 29.77
N CYS A 32 17.15 19.45 29.09
CA CYS A 32 16.95 20.62 28.24
C CYS A 32 16.86 21.89 29.09
N ARG A 33 17.62 22.93 28.70
CA ARG A 33 17.62 24.24 29.36
C ARG A 33 16.42 25.07 28.90
N GLY A 34 15.61 25.56 29.84
CA GLY A 34 14.46 26.42 29.58
C GLY A 34 13.17 25.65 29.28
N GLN A 35 12.03 26.20 29.72
CA GLN A 35 10.73 25.53 29.60
C GLN A 35 10.28 25.30 28.15
N HIS A 36 10.55 26.24 27.23
CA HIS A 36 10.24 26.09 25.81
C HIS A 36 10.99 24.91 25.16
N ASN A 37 12.27 24.73 25.49
CA ASN A 37 13.05 23.59 24.98
C ASN A 37 12.59 22.27 25.58
N ARG A 38 12.21 22.24 26.85
CA ARG A 38 11.62 21.05 27.49
C ARG A 38 10.31 20.64 26.82
N LEU A 39 9.43 21.61 26.56
CA LEU A 39 8.16 21.38 25.85
C LEU A 39 8.42 20.90 24.42
N GLY A 40 9.29 21.58 23.69
CA GLY A 40 9.65 21.20 22.32
C GLY A 40 10.29 19.82 22.20
N PHE A 41 11.22 19.48 23.10
CA PHE A 41 11.83 18.16 23.15
C PHE A 41 10.79 17.07 23.46
N ALA A 42 9.94 17.28 24.47
CA ALA A 42 8.90 16.33 24.84
C ALA A 42 7.89 16.13 23.71
N TYR A 43 7.47 17.21 23.05
CA TYR A 43 6.59 17.16 21.88
C TYR A 43 7.20 16.28 20.77
N GLN A 44 8.45 16.55 20.37
CA GLN A 44 9.12 15.75 19.35
C GLN A 44 9.33 14.29 19.76
N LEU A 45 9.61 14.02 21.05
CA LEU A 45 9.78 12.67 21.58
C LEU A 45 8.47 11.87 21.50
N MET A 46 7.36 12.45 21.95
CA MET A 46 6.03 11.84 21.83
C MET A 46 5.65 11.62 20.37
N PHE A 47 5.93 12.60 19.52
CA PHE A 47 5.65 12.53 18.10
C PHE A 47 6.39 11.34 17.44
N ALA A 48 7.68 11.17 17.75
CA ALA A 48 8.47 10.05 17.27
C ALA A 48 7.96 8.69 17.78
N LYS A 49 7.54 8.60 19.05
CA LYS A 49 6.98 7.36 19.61
C LYS A 49 5.66 6.95 18.96
N VAL A 50 4.80 7.94 18.64
CA VAL A 50 3.49 7.70 18.05
C VAL A 50 3.60 7.40 16.55
N PHE A 51 4.31 8.25 15.80
CA PHE A 51 4.31 8.23 14.35
C PHE A 51 5.56 7.60 13.71
N ASN A 52 6.57 7.25 14.51
CA ASN A 52 7.86 6.72 14.02
C ASN A 52 8.54 7.64 12.98
N ARG A 53 8.31 8.94 13.06
CA ARG A 53 8.98 10.01 12.30
C ARG A 53 9.05 11.26 13.14
N PHE A 54 9.76 12.28 12.67
CA PHE A 54 9.76 13.60 13.31
C PHE A 54 8.72 14.53 12.66
N PRO A 55 8.27 15.57 13.41
CA PRO A 55 7.46 16.64 12.82
C PRO A 55 8.28 17.44 11.80
N ASN A 56 7.62 17.99 10.78
CA ASN A 56 8.26 18.97 9.91
C ASN A 56 8.78 20.16 10.73
N GLN A 57 9.90 20.75 10.32
CA GLN A 57 10.56 21.81 11.11
C GLN A 57 10.12 23.24 10.71
N VAL A 58 9.71 23.45 9.45
CA VAL A 58 9.42 24.78 8.88
C VAL A 58 8.08 24.80 8.11
N PRO A 59 7.01 25.39 8.68
CA PRO A 59 6.85 25.64 10.12
C PRO A 59 6.86 24.31 10.90
N LEU A 60 7.04 24.39 12.22
CA LEU A 60 6.96 23.20 13.07
C LEU A 60 5.58 22.56 12.90
N GLU A 61 5.52 21.28 12.51
CA GLU A 61 4.25 20.57 12.40
C GLU A 61 3.66 20.38 13.80
N ILE A 62 2.47 20.94 14.04
CA ILE A 62 1.76 20.86 15.32
C ILE A 62 0.56 19.90 15.21
N GLN A 63 0.65 18.80 15.95
CA GLN A 63 -0.47 17.89 16.23
C GLN A 63 -1.05 18.26 17.59
N SER A 64 -2.26 18.81 17.60
CA SER A 64 -2.90 19.41 18.78
C SER A 64 -3.00 18.44 19.97
N GLN A 65 -3.35 17.18 19.70
CA GLN A 65 -3.44 16.14 20.73
C GLN A 65 -2.08 15.89 21.39
N ILE A 66 -1.02 15.68 20.60
CA ILE A 66 0.33 15.43 21.12
C ILE A 66 0.85 16.64 21.93
N LEU A 67 0.63 17.85 21.43
CA LEU A 67 1.01 19.07 22.15
C LEU A 67 0.26 19.19 23.49
N THR A 68 -1.04 18.88 23.50
CA THR A 68 -1.87 18.89 24.71
C THR A 68 -1.34 17.89 25.73
N PHE A 69 -1.01 16.66 25.31
CA PHE A 69 -0.40 15.66 26.19
C PHE A 69 0.95 16.12 26.75
N ALA A 70 1.81 16.74 25.94
CA ALA A 70 3.09 17.27 26.38
C ALA A 70 2.92 18.36 27.45
N VAL A 71 2.00 19.30 27.23
CA VAL A 71 1.65 20.38 28.17
C VAL A 71 1.17 19.82 29.50
N LEU A 72 0.20 18.89 29.46
CA LEU A 72 -0.40 18.30 30.65
C LEU A 72 0.62 17.48 31.47
N GLN A 73 1.46 16.68 30.80
CA GLN A 73 2.43 15.83 31.50
C GLN A 73 3.61 16.62 32.09
N LEU A 74 3.94 17.80 31.54
CA LEU A 74 5.04 18.63 32.02
C LEU A 74 4.60 19.78 32.93
N GLY A 75 3.32 20.16 32.91
CA GLY A 75 2.83 21.36 33.61
C GLY A 75 3.40 22.67 33.03
N ILE A 76 3.61 22.72 31.71
CA ILE A 76 4.20 23.87 31.01
C ILE A 76 3.17 24.54 30.10
N LYS A 77 3.16 25.87 30.02
CA LYS A 77 2.23 26.63 29.15
C LYS A 77 2.42 26.30 27.67
N THR A 78 1.32 26.10 26.94
CA THR A 78 1.30 25.75 25.52
C THR A 78 1.98 26.82 24.63
N GLU A 79 1.81 28.10 24.96
CA GLU A 79 2.39 29.27 24.27
C GLU A 79 3.91 29.20 24.08
N LEU A 80 4.60 28.45 24.94
CA LEU A 80 6.05 28.28 24.85
C LEU A 80 6.50 27.48 23.63
N ILE A 81 5.58 26.77 22.95
CA ILE A 81 5.88 26.11 21.67
C ILE A 81 6.22 27.14 20.59
N ASP A 82 5.64 28.36 20.66
CA ASP A 82 5.90 29.43 19.71
C ASP A 82 7.31 30.01 19.84
N ALA A 83 7.82 30.04 21.06
CA ALA A 83 9.21 30.39 21.32
C ALA A 83 10.16 29.30 20.81
N TYR A 84 9.76 28.03 20.91
CA TYR A 84 10.56 26.89 20.47
C TYR A 84 10.70 26.81 18.94
N GLN A 85 9.59 26.99 18.19
CA GLN A 85 9.60 26.87 16.72
C GLN A 85 10.50 27.89 15.99
N LYS A 86 10.90 28.98 16.68
CA LYS A 86 11.79 30.01 16.11
C LYS A 86 13.25 29.58 15.98
N ARG A 87 13.70 28.51 16.65
CA ARG A 87 15.12 28.08 16.69
C ARG A 87 15.35 26.77 15.95
N GLN A 88 15.49 26.84 14.64
CA GLN A 88 15.65 25.67 13.75
C GLN A 88 16.82 24.76 14.12
N GLN A 89 17.98 25.34 14.48
CA GLN A 89 19.13 24.56 14.92
C GLN A 89 18.81 23.69 16.15
N THR A 90 18.10 24.26 17.14
CA THR A 90 17.70 23.54 18.35
C THR A 90 16.69 22.42 18.02
N ILE A 91 15.80 22.62 17.05
CA ILE A 91 14.87 21.58 16.59
C ILE A 91 15.65 20.39 16.01
N SER A 92 16.59 20.64 15.11
CA SER A 92 17.42 19.60 14.50
C SER A 92 18.33 18.88 15.52
N GLU A 93 18.91 19.60 16.47
CA GLU A 93 19.70 19.02 17.56
C GLU A 93 18.85 18.09 18.43
N HIS A 94 17.62 18.51 18.78
CA HIS A 94 16.70 17.67 19.53
C HIS A 94 16.28 16.41 18.74
N GLN A 95 16.05 16.50 17.43
CA GLN A 95 15.75 15.32 16.60
C GLN A 95 16.88 14.30 16.66
N GLN A 96 18.13 14.74 16.54
CA GLN A 96 19.29 13.84 16.66
C GLN A 96 19.39 13.22 18.05
N GLN A 97 19.19 14.00 19.11
CA GLN A 97 19.21 13.49 20.49
C GLN A 97 18.12 12.46 20.73
N ILE A 98 16.89 12.73 20.27
CA ILE A 98 15.74 11.82 20.40
C ILE A 98 15.98 10.54 19.59
N ARG A 99 16.50 10.67 18.37
CA ARG A 99 16.82 9.52 17.51
C ARG A 99 17.79 8.57 18.21
N ILE A 100 18.86 9.11 18.80
CA ILE A 100 19.85 8.32 19.56
C ILE A 100 19.21 7.71 20.81
N TYR A 101 18.41 8.49 21.54
CA TYR A 101 17.72 8.04 22.76
C TYR A 101 16.74 6.88 22.50
N LEU A 102 16.00 6.92 21.39
CA LEU A 102 15.06 5.89 20.97
C LEU A 102 15.71 4.76 20.16
N ASN A 103 17.03 4.79 19.93
CA ASN A 103 17.77 3.85 19.09
C ASN A 103 17.19 3.72 17.67
N LEU A 104 16.83 4.86 17.06
CA LEU A 104 16.22 4.90 15.73
C LEU A 104 17.29 5.08 14.63
N ALA A 105 17.23 4.23 13.61
CA ALA A 105 18.02 4.37 12.40
C ALA A 105 17.35 5.34 11.40
N ASN A 106 18.17 5.94 10.53
CA ASN A 106 17.65 6.77 9.44
C ASN A 106 17.18 5.89 8.29
N PHE A 107 16.22 6.37 7.51
CA PHE A 107 15.87 5.76 6.23
C PHE A 107 16.92 6.10 5.18
N ASP A 108 17.88 5.20 4.99
CA ASP A 108 18.98 5.34 4.03
C ASP A 108 18.81 4.42 2.81
N LYS A 109 19.86 4.30 1.98
CA LYS A 109 19.82 3.50 0.75
C LYS A 109 19.69 2.00 1.04
N ASP A 110 20.34 1.51 2.09
CA ASP A 110 20.33 0.09 2.46
C ASP A 110 18.95 -0.30 3.01
N THR A 111 18.39 0.56 3.86
CA THR A 111 16.99 0.44 4.31
C THR A 111 16.03 0.47 3.13
N MET A 112 16.23 1.39 2.19
CA MET A 112 15.37 1.50 1.00
C MET A 112 15.39 0.20 0.20
N ALA A 113 16.55 -0.43 0.02
CA ALA A 113 16.67 -1.72 -0.64
C ALA A 113 15.91 -2.83 0.11
N GLN A 114 16.05 -2.91 1.42
CA GLN A 114 15.31 -3.87 2.25
C GLN A 114 13.79 -3.68 2.14
N VAL A 115 13.31 -2.43 2.18
CA VAL A 115 11.88 -2.11 1.99
C VAL A 115 11.42 -2.47 0.59
N MET A 116 12.25 -2.25 -0.44
CA MET A 116 11.94 -2.63 -1.81
C MET A 116 11.76 -4.15 -1.95
N ASP A 117 12.63 -4.95 -1.36
CA ASP A 117 12.54 -6.41 -1.39
C ASP A 117 11.33 -6.92 -0.61
N PHE A 118 11.10 -6.37 0.58
CA PHE A 118 9.90 -6.64 1.40
C PHE A 118 8.62 -6.35 0.60
N LEU A 119 8.53 -5.16 0.00
CA LEU A 119 7.37 -4.74 -0.79
C LEU A 119 7.17 -5.61 -2.02
N PHE A 120 8.24 -6.03 -2.69
CA PHE A 120 8.14 -6.91 -3.85
C PHE A 120 7.48 -8.25 -3.48
N ILE A 121 7.88 -8.85 -2.35
CA ILE A 121 7.31 -10.11 -1.86
C ILE A 121 5.84 -9.92 -1.43
N GLU A 122 5.55 -8.86 -0.66
CA GLU A 122 4.18 -8.59 -0.19
C GLU A 122 3.23 -8.24 -1.33
N ALA A 123 3.70 -7.49 -2.34
CA ALA A 123 2.88 -7.11 -3.49
C ALA A 123 2.50 -8.29 -4.39
N GLN A 124 3.20 -9.42 -4.31
CA GLN A 124 2.77 -10.65 -4.98
C GLN A 124 1.51 -11.27 -4.33
N ARG A 125 1.18 -10.85 -3.10
CA ARG A 125 0.05 -11.36 -2.31
C ARG A 125 -1.06 -10.32 -2.16
N ILE A 126 -0.69 -9.03 -2.16
CA ILE A 126 -1.56 -7.91 -1.80
C ILE A 126 -1.55 -6.86 -2.91
N GLU A 127 -2.73 -6.54 -3.43
CA GLU A 127 -2.91 -5.51 -4.46
C GLU A 127 -3.28 -4.13 -3.90
N HIS A 128 -3.77 -4.07 -2.66
CA HIS A 128 -4.31 -2.85 -2.08
C HIS A 128 -3.21 -1.98 -1.48
N ILE A 129 -3.04 -0.76 -2.01
CA ILE A 129 -1.96 0.17 -1.61
C ILE A 129 -2.00 0.50 -0.13
N SER A 130 -3.18 0.74 0.44
CA SER A 130 -3.30 1.09 1.87
C SER A 130 -2.84 -0.02 2.80
N ILE A 131 -3.02 -1.29 2.41
CA ILE A 131 -2.56 -2.44 3.20
C ILE A 131 -1.04 -2.57 3.09
N LEU A 132 -0.47 -2.38 1.90
CA LEU A 132 0.98 -2.36 1.70
C LEU A 132 1.63 -1.23 2.50
N LEU A 133 1.03 -0.03 2.50
CA LEU A 133 1.50 1.10 3.29
C LEU A 133 1.54 0.77 4.78
N ALA A 134 0.43 0.27 5.34
CA ALA A 134 0.36 -0.12 6.75
C ALA A 134 1.40 -1.20 7.11
N LYS A 135 1.61 -2.18 6.23
CA LYS A 135 2.64 -3.22 6.40
C LYS A 135 4.05 -2.65 6.37
N THR A 136 4.34 -1.71 5.47
CA THR A 136 5.65 -1.05 5.40
C THR A 136 5.91 -0.17 6.61
N GLU A 137 4.90 0.58 7.07
CA GLU A 137 4.99 1.38 8.30
C GLU A 137 5.27 0.51 9.52
N GLN A 138 4.61 -0.65 9.61
CA GLN A 138 4.86 -1.65 10.65
C GLN A 138 6.27 -2.22 10.55
N PHE A 139 6.70 -2.64 9.35
CA PHE A 139 8.04 -3.17 9.12
C PHE A 139 9.12 -2.18 9.57
N LEU A 140 9.02 -0.90 9.19
CA LEU A 140 9.97 0.14 9.60
C LEU A 140 9.98 0.33 11.12
N LYS A 141 8.81 0.30 11.77
CA LYS A 141 8.70 0.41 13.22
C LYS A 141 9.35 -0.76 13.94
N GLU A 142 9.13 -1.99 13.47
CA GLU A 142 9.74 -3.21 14.04
C GLU A 142 11.26 -3.23 13.90
N GLN A 143 11.79 -2.65 12.82
CA GLN A 143 13.23 -2.52 12.60
C GLN A 143 13.86 -1.27 13.27
N ASN A 144 13.08 -0.49 14.03
CA ASN A 144 13.49 0.79 14.62
C ASN A 144 14.05 1.78 13.59
N ILE A 145 13.44 1.86 12.41
CA ILE A 145 13.86 2.77 11.35
C ILE A 145 12.83 3.89 11.21
N LEU A 146 13.30 5.14 11.18
CA LEU A 146 12.45 6.30 10.95
C LEU A 146 11.70 6.18 9.62
N GLN A 147 10.42 6.51 9.64
CA GLN A 147 9.63 6.58 8.43
C GLN A 147 10.08 7.77 7.57
N PRO A 148 10.31 7.56 6.25
CA PRO A 148 10.56 8.66 5.33
C PRO A 148 9.26 9.43 5.07
N ALA A 149 9.33 10.46 4.22
CA ALA A 149 8.12 11.13 3.73
C ALA A 149 7.14 10.13 3.10
N ARG A 150 5.84 10.35 3.32
CA ARG A 150 4.76 9.47 2.84
C ARG A 150 4.85 9.24 1.33
N ASP A 151 5.07 10.29 0.55
CA ASP A 151 5.23 10.23 -0.90
C ASP A 151 6.39 9.33 -1.34
N THR A 152 7.43 9.19 -0.51
CA THR A 152 8.53 8.25 -0.78
C THR A 152 8.05 6.81 -0.62
N LEU A 153 7.33 6.48 0.45
CA LEU A 153 6.75 5.14 0.62
C LEU A 153 5.75 4.82 -0.48
N GLU A 154 4.86 5.76 -0.82
CA GLU A 154 3.86 5.56 -1.88
C GLU A 154 4.51 5.28 -3.23
N ARG A 155 5.57 6.02 -3.60
CA ARG A 155 6.33 5.75 -4.83
C ARG A 155 7.01 4.37 -4.83
N LEU A 156 7.60 3.96 -3.70
CA LEU A 156 8.21 2.63 -3.57
C LEU A 156 7.15 1.52 -3.73
N ILE A 157 5.99 1.68 -3.09
CA ILE A 157 4.87 0.74 -3.19
C ILE A 157 4.39 0.61 -4.63
N ILE A 158 4.14 1.73 -5.32
CA ILE A 158 3.69 1.73 -6.72
C ILE A 158 4.72 1.00 -7.60
N THR A 159 6.00 1.34 -7.44
CA THR A 159 7.09 0.76 -8.23
C THR A 159 7.20 -0.76 -8.01
N GLN A 160 7.22 -1.20 -6.75
CA GLN A 160 7.38 -2.62 -6.42
C GLN A 160 6.14 -3.44 -6.77
N ARG A 161 4.95 -2.86 -6.65
CA ARG A 161 3.71 -3.49 -7.11
C ARG A 161 3.73 -3.71 -8.63
N GLN A 162 4.22 -2.75 -9.41
CA GLN A 162 4.36 -2.93 -10.85
C GLN A 162 5.35 -4.05 -11.19
N LYS A 163 6.49 -4.13 -10.47
CA LYS A 163 7.46 -5.22 -10.63
C LYS A 163 6.87 -6.58 -10.26
N ALA A 164 6.16 -6.67 -9.13
CA ALA A 164 5.51 -7.88 -8.66
C ALA A 164 4.45 -8.38 -9.66
N ARG A 165 3.65 -7.46 -10.22
CA ARG A 165 2.70 -7.76 -11.29
C ARG A 165 3.39 -8.33 -12.52
N GLN A 166 4.43 -7.65 -13.00
CA GLN A 166 5.18 -8.10 -14.16
C GLN A 166 5.75 -9.51 -13.92
N PHE A 167 6.35 -9.74 -12.76
CA PHE A 167 6.84 -11.06 -12.36
C PHE A 167 5.74 -12.14 -12.37
N ILE A 168 4.56 -11.85 -11.82
CA ILE A 168 3.41 -12.76 -11.84
C ILE A 168 2.97 -13.04 -13.28
N TYR A 169 2.87 -12.01 -14.11
CA TYR A 169 2.42 -12.15 -15.49
C TYR A 169 3.40 -12.96 -16.33
N ASP A 170 4.69 -12.67 -16.23
CA ASP A 170 5.74 -13.42 -16.94
C ASP A 170 5.73 -14.89 -16.51
N LYS A 171 5.59 -15.15 -15.20
CA LYS A 171 5.49 -16.52 -14.69
C LYS A 171 4.25 -17.24 -15.22
N MET A 172 3.09 -16.60 -15.22
CA MET A 172 1.85 -17.17 -15.79
C MET A 172 1.97 -17.43 -17.29
N LEU A 173 2.55 -16.51 -18.05
CA LEU A 173 2.77 -16.67 -19.51
C LEU A 173 3.70 -17.85 -19.80
N ASN A 174 4.75 -18.05 -19.00
CA ASN A 174 5.66 -19.18 -19.15
C ASN A 174 4.99 -20.54 -18.89
N HIS A 175 3.83 -20.56 -18.22
CA HIS A 175 3.02 -21.78 -18.04
C HIS A 175 1.99 -22.00 -19.15
N LEU A 176 1.85 -21.06 -20.10
CA LEU A 176 0.91 -21.16 -21.22
C LEU A 176 1.64 -21.54 -22.51
N THR A 177 1.08 -22.50 -23.24
CA THR A 177 1.53 -22.83 -24.60
C THR A 177 0.90 -21.90 -25.63
N GLU A 178 1.50 -21.79 -26.81
CA GLU A 178 0.95 -20.99 -27.91
C GLU A 178 -0.48 -21.42 -28.30
N ILE A 179 -0.73 -22.74 -28.29
CA ILE A 179 -2.06 -23.31 -28.55
C ILE A 179 -3.07 -22.84 -27.50
N GLN A 180 -2.68 -22.79 -26.22
CA GLN A 180 -3.53 -22.29 -25.14
C GLN A 180 -3.80 -20.79 -25.28
N CYS A 181 -2.80 -19.99 -25.67
CA CYS A 181 -2.98 -18.56 -25.95
C CYS A 181 -3.98 -18.33 -27.10
N ILE A 182 -3.88 -19.09 -28.20
CA ILE A 182 -4.83 -19.03 -29.32
C ILE A 182 -6.24 -19.42 -28.85
N ALA A 183 -6.36 -20.46 -28.04
CA ALA A 183 -7.65 -20.89 -27.49
C ALA A 183 -8.27 -19.82 -26.56
N LEU A 184 -7.46 -19.18 -25.71
CA LEU A 184 -7.88 -18.05 -24.87
C LEU A 184 -8.35 -16.85 -25.72
N ASP A 185 -7.66 -16.54 -26.81
CA ASP A 185 -8.08 -15.49 -27.75
C ASP A 185 -9.42 -15.83 -28.43
N ASN A 186 -9.62 -17.09 -28.79
CA ASN A 186 -10.90 -17.54 -29.36
C ASN A 186 -12.06 -17.41 -28.36
N LEU A 187 -11.82 -17.54 -27.04
CA LEU A 187 -12.86 -17.30 -26.04
C LEU A 187 -13.37 -15.85 -26.02
N LEU A 188 -12.53 -14.91 -26.47
CA LEU A 188 -12.86 -13.48 -26.52
C LEU A 188 -13.60 -13.10 -27.79
N LYS A 189 -13.57 -13.92 -28.85
CA LYS A 189 -14.25 -13.66 -30.12
C LYS A 189 -15.78 -13.71 -29.94
N VAL A 190 -16.46 -12.86 -30.69
CA VAL A 190 -17.93 -12.84 -30.76
C VAL A 190 -18.23 -13.28 -32.19
N ASP A 191 -18.63 -14.55 -32.33
CA ASP A 191 -19.02 -15.11 -33.63
C ASP A 191 -20.51 -14.80 -33.89
N GLU A 192 -21.22 -15.66 -34.64
CA GLU A 192 -22.66 -15.54 -34.95
C GLU A 192 -23.56 -15.42 -33.69
N ASN A 193 -23.03 -15.81 -32.53
CA ASN A 193 -23.66 -15.62 -31.23
C ASN A 193 -23.49 -14.18 -30.72
N ARG A 194 -24.56 -13.57 -30.19
CA ARG A 194 -24.52 -12.22 -29.56
C ARG A 194 -23.57 -12.10 -28.36
N LEU A 195 -23.04 -13.21 -27.83
CA LEU A 195 -22.16 -13.29 -26.66
C LEU A 195 -20.92 -14.13 -26.97
N SER A 196 -19.75 -13.71 -26.48
CA SER A 196 -18.52 -14.50 -26.58
C SER A 196 -18.58 -15.74 -25.69
N LEU A 197 -17.75 -16.75 -25.98
CA LEU A 197 -17.64 -17.96 -25.15
C LEU A 197 -17.21 -17.62 -23.72
N LEU A 198 -16.31 -16.65 -23.52
CA LEU A 198 -15.97 -16.16 -22.18
C LEU A 198 -17.20 -15.61 -21.44
N GLN A 199 -18.05 -14.85 -22.11
CA GLN A 199 -19.24 -14.29 -21.48
C GLN A 199 -20.24 -15.38 -21.09
N GLN A 200 -20.36 -16.44 -21.90
CA GLN A 200 -21.14 -17.61 -21.57
C GLN A 200 -20.57 -18.35 -20.35
N LEU A 201 -19.25 -18.49 -20.25
CA LEU A 201 -18.58 -19.10 -19.09
C LEU A 201 -18.85 -18.32 -17.79
N LYS A 202 -18.79 -16.99 -17.83
CA LYS A 202 -19.04 -16.10 -16.68
C LYS A 202 -20.47 -16.16 -16.14
N GLN A 203 -21.44 -16.53 -16.97
CA GLN A 203 -22.84 -16.58 -16.53
C GLN A 203 -23.03 -17.66 -15.46
N PRO A 204 -23.64 -17.32 -14.31
CA PRO A 204 -23.95 -18.32 -13.29
C PRO A 204 -24.90 -19.38 -13.86
N PRO A 205 -24.88 -20.62 -13.33
CA PRO A 205 -25.86 -21.62 -13.71
C PRO A 205 -27.27 -21.09 -13.41
N SER A 206 -28.19 -21.30 -14.34
CA SER A 206 -29.62 -21.07 -14.12
C SER A 206 -30.20 -22.14 -13.17
N GLN A 207 -31.49 -22.03 -12.83
CA GLN A 207 -32.15 -23.01 -11.97
C GLN A 207 -31.89 -24.47 -12.41
N PRO A 208 -31.73 -25.40 -11.45
CA PRO A 208 -31.36 -26.79 -11.75
C PRO A 208 -32.39 -27.43 -12.68
N SER A 209 -31.95 -27.77 -13.89
CA SER A 209 -32.74 -28.42 -14.92
C SER A 209 -31.84 -29.33 -15.77
N PRO A 210 -32.38 -30.36 -16.45
CA PRO A 210 -31.60 -31.20 -17.35
C PRO A 210 -30.84 -30.38 -18.41
N LYS A 211 -31.47 -29.32 -18.93
CA LYS A 211 -30.84 -28.39 -19.88
C LYS A 211 -29.69 -27.59 -19.24
N ALA A 212 -29.85 -27.14 -17.99
CA ALA A 212 -28.79 -26.45 -17.26
C ALA A 212 -27.60 -27.37 -16.93
N LEU A 213 -27.87 -28.64 -16.60
CA LEU A 213 -26.82 -29.66 -16.39
C LEU A 213 -26.00 -29.91 -17.65
N ILE A 214 -26.66 -30.13 -18.79
CA ILE A 214 -25.97 -30.30 -20.09
C ILE A 214 -25.13 -29.07 -20.43
N ALA A 215 -25.67 -27.86 -20.21
CA ALA A 215 -24.92 -26.63 -20.44
C ALA A 215 -23.69 -26.51 -19.51
N LEU A 216 -23.80 -26.94 -18.26
CA LEU A 216 -22.69 -26.97 -17.31
C LEU A 216 -21.62 -27.97 -17.74
N THR A 217 -22.00 -29.18 -18.17
CA THR A 217 -21.06 -30.19 -18.69
C THR A 217 -20.29 -29.64 -19.89
N LYS A 218 -20.97 -29.00 -20.85
CA LYS A 218 -20.30 -28.35 -21.99
C LYS A 218 -19.31 -27.26 -21.59
N LYS A 219 -19.60 -26.49 -20.53
CA LYS A 219 -18.65 -25.50 -19.99
C LYS A 219 -17.41 -26.18 -19.40
N LEU A 220 -17.59 -27.27 -18.66
CA LEU A 220 -16.49 -28.04 -18.08
C LEU A 220 -15.63 -28.68 -19.18
N GLU A 221 -16.26 -29.33 -20.17
CA GLU A 221 -15.57 -29.90 -21.34
C GLU A 221 -14.77 -28.84 -22.10
N LEU A 222 -15.31 -27.62 -22.28
CA LEU A 222 -14.58 -26.52 -22.90
C LEU A 222 -13.33 -26.14 -22.09
N VAL A 223 -13.44 -26.02 -20.76
CA VAL A 223 -12.30 -25.69 -19.88
C VAL A 223 -11.26 -26.82 -19.88
N GLU A 224 -11.69 -28.08 -19.88
CA GLU A 224 -10.81 -29.25 -19.97
C GLU A 224 -10.10 -29.33 -21.32
N THR A 225 -10.79 -29.06 -22.42
CA THR A 225 -10.24 -29.08 -23.79
C THR A 225 -9.14 -28.03 -23.96
N ILE A 226 -9.30 -26.85 -23.37
CA ILE A 226 -8.25 -25.81 -23.41
C ILE A 226 -7.08 -26.18 -22.50
N GLY A 227 -7.28 -27.11 -21.55
CA GLY A 227 -6.22 -27.58 -20.66
C GLY A 227 -5.81 -26.59 -19.57
N ILE A 228 -6.59 -25.52 -19.37
CA ILE A 228 -6.30 -24.47 -18.36
C ILE A 228 -6.40 -25.04 -16.94
N ALA A 229 -7.29 -26.02 -16.73
CA ALA A 229 -7.46 -26.69 -15.43
C ALA A 229 -6.20 -27.43 -14.95
N LYS A 230 -5.24 -27.71 -15.84
CA LYS A 230 -3.97 -28.40 -15.51
C LYS A 230 -2.83 -27.45 -15.19
N ILE A 231 -3.03 -26.14 -15.33
CA ILE A 231 -2.00 -25.14 -15.05
C ILE A 231 -1.81 -25.04 -13.54
N ASP A 232 -0.56 -25.16 -13.09
CA ASP A 232 -0.26 -24.99 -11.67
C ASP A 232 -0.40 -23.51 -11.25
N THR A 233 -1.34 -23.24 -10.36
CA THR A 233 -1.58 -21.94 -9.76
C THR A 233 -1.28 -21.89 -8.26
N HIS A 234 -0.77 -22.98 -7.66
CA HIS A 234 -0.54 -23.05 -6.20
C HIS A 234 0.50 -22.04 -5.71
N TRP A 235 1.42 -21.64 -6.60
CA TRP A 235 2.41 -20.61 -6.31
C TRP A 235 1.81 -19.19 -6.19
N LEU A 236 0.62 -18.94 -6.74
CA LEU A 236 -0.04 -17.64 -6.71
C LEU A 236 -0.98 -17.55 -5.51
N ASN A 237 -0.85 -16.49 -4.71
CA ASN A 237 -1.66 -16.32 -3.52
C ASN A 237 -3.17 -16.27 -3.83
N ASN A 238 -3.99 -16.98 -3.04
CA ASN A 238 -5.45 -17.05 -3.22
C ASN A 238 -6.15 -15.68 -3.24
N ASN A 239 -5.68 -14.70 -2.46
CA ASN A 239 -6.24 -13.34 -2.49
C ASN A 239 -5.92 -12.64 -3.81
N TYR A 240 -4.72 -12.89 -4.35
CA TYR A 240 -4.31 -12.37 -5.65
C TYR A 240 -5.12 -13.03 -6.77
N GLN A 241 -5.29 -14.36 -6.73
CA GLN A 241 -6.17 -15.08 -7.66
C GLN A 241 -7.59 -14.51 -7.66
N ARG A 242 -8.20 -14.31 -6.48
CA ARG A 242 -9.53 -13.68 -6.35
C ARG A 242 -9.56 -12.27 -6.94
N THR A 243 -8.49 -11.51 -6.81
CA THR A 243 -8.38 -10.16 -7.38
C THR A 243 -8.36 -10.21 -8.91
N LEU A 244 -7.58 -11.11 -9.50
CA LEU A 244 -7.57 -11.36 -10.95
C LEU A 244 -8.94 -11.84 -11.45
N THR A 245 -9.59 -12.77 -10.74
CA THR A 245 -10.93 -13.24 -11.09
C THR A 245 -11.94 -12.09 -11.11
N LYS A 246 -11.96 -11.24 -10.06
CA LYS A 246 -12.83 -10.06 -10.01
C LYS A 246 -12.56 -9.11 -11.17
N TYR A 247 -11.30 -8.92 -11.53
CA TYR A 247 -10.92 -8.09 -12.67
C TYR A 247 -11.49 -8.63 -13.98
N VAL A 248 -11.30 -9.92 -14.29
CA VAL A 248 -11.88 -10.54 -15.49
C VAL A 248 -13.39 -10.47 -15.47
N MET A 249 -14.04 -10.77 -14.34
CA MET A 249 -15.50 -10.76 -14.21
C MET A 249 -16.10 -9.38 -14.50
N GLY A 250 -15.40 -8.29 -14.17
CA GLY A 250 -15.86 -6.92 -14.42
C GLY A 250 -15.66 -6.42 -15.86
N TYR A 251 -14.87 -7.11 -16.68
CA TYR A 251 -14.51 -6.63 -18.03
C TYR A 251 -15.30 -7.37 -19.13
N SER A 252 -15.69 -6.65 -20.17
CA SER A 252 -16.27 -7.26 -21.37
C SER A 252 -15.20 -7.98 -22.21
N ALA A 253 -15.61 -8.95 -23.01
CA ALA A 253 -14.69 -9.68 -23.89
C ALA A 253 -13.97 -8.75 -24.89
N LYS A 254 -14.66 -7.72 -25.40
CA LYS A 254 -14.07 -6.67 -26.23
C LYS A 254 -12.93 -5.96 -25.49
N ARG A 255 -13.19 -5.49 -24.26
CA ARG A 255 -12.19 -4.76 -23.47
C ARG A 255 -10.96 -5.60 -23.15
N LEU A 256 -11.12 -6.90 -22.91
CA LEU A 256 -9.99 -7.82 -22.70
C LEU A 256 -9.19 -8.05 -23.98
N ARG A 257 -9.86 -8.13 -25.14
CA ARG A 257 -9.21 -8.29 -26.45
C ARG A 257 -8.30 -7.12 -26.79
N ASP A 258 -8.72 -5.91 -26.44
CA ASP A 258 -7.97 -4.67 -26.69
C ASP A 258 -6.73 -4.51 -25.78
N LEU A 259 -6.53 -5.41 -24.80
CA LEU A 259 -5.33 -5.43 -23.96
C LEU A 259 -4.12 -6.00 -24.72
N GLN A 260 -2.93 -5.54 -24.31
CA GLN A 260 -1.68 -6.16 -24.72
C GLN A 260 -1.69 -7.66 -24.38
N PRO A 261 -1.12 -8.54 -25.22
CA PRO A 261 -1.20 -9.99 -25.04
C PRO A 261 -0.80 -10.47 -23.65
N SER A 262 0.25 -9.88 -23.07
CA SER A 262 0.70 -10.21 -21.71
C SER A 262 -0.38 -9.98 -20.66
N TYR A 263 -1.07 -8.84 -20.70
CA TYR A 263 -2.17 -8.53 -19.78
C TYR A 263 -3.46 -9.31 -20.10
N ARG A 264 -3.69 -9.63 -21.37
CA ARG A 264 -4.86 -10.39 -21.80
C ARG A 264 -4.87 -11.81 -21.24
N TYR A 265 -3.77 -12.54 -21.35
CA TYR A 265 -3.68 -13.94 -20.93
C TYR A 265 -3.55 -14.10 -19.41
N THR A 266 -3.03 -13.08 -18.74
CA THR A 266 -2.77 -13.12 -17.29
C THR A 266 -3.83 -12.42 -16.45
N ALA A 267 -4.90 -11.95 -17.10
CA ALA A 267 -5.93 -11.11 -16.48
C ALA A 267 -5.34 -9.83 -15.84
N GLY A 268 -4.27 -9.30 -16.43
CA GLY A 268 -3.56 -8.16 -15.90
C GLY A 268 -4.27 -6.84 -16.17
N ASN A 269 -4.14 -5.91 -15.21
CA ASN A 269 -4.49 -4.52 -15.46
C ASN A 269 -3.31 -3.87 -16.19
N PRO A 270 -3.49 -3.32 -17.40
CA PRO A 270 -2.43 -2.52 -18.00
C PRO A 270 -2.05 -1.38 -17.04
N PRO A 271 -0.76 -0.98 -16.98
CA PRO A 271 -0.40 0.22 -16.26
C PRO A 271 -1.28 1.35 -16.76
N ILE A 272 -1.92 2.06 -15.83
CA ILE A 272 -2.78 3.19 -16.14
C ILE A 272 -1.89 4.25 -16.80
N LEU A 273 -1.86 4.30 -18.13
CA LEU A 273 -1.21 5.35 -18.92
C LEU A 273 -2.01 6.67 -18.91
N SER A 274 -2.87 6.90 -17.91
CA SER A 274 -3.82 8.01 -17.92
C SER A 274 -3.48 9.24 -17.07
N ASP A 275 -2.28 9.34 -16.49
CA ASP A 275 -1.86 10.60 -15.84
C ASP A 275 -0.96 11.50 -16.72
N ALA A 276 -0.68 11.10 -17.96
CA ALA A 276 0.08 11.92 -18.92
C ALA A 276 -0.80 12.72 -19.90
N LYS A 277 -2.13 12.57 -19.88
CA LYS A 277 -3.05 13.24 -20.84
C LYS A 277 -4.10 14.16 -20.21
N SER A 278 -4.11 14.36 -18.89
CA SER A 278 -5.05 15.27 -18.20
C SER A 278 -4.46 16.66 -17.84
N ARG A 279 -3.26 17.01 -18.32
CA ARG A 279 -2.72 18.39 -18.27
C ARG A 279 -2.41 18.97 -19.66
N GLY A 280 -3.25 18.63 -20.65
CA GLY A 280 -3.35 19.37 -21.91
C GLY A 280 -4.55 20.31 -21.86
N LEU A 281 -4.51 21.34 -21.01
CA LEU A 281 -5.42 22.47 -21.18
C LEU A 281 -4.93 23.26 -22.39
N SER A 282 -5.81 23.32 -23.38
CA SER A 282 -5.71 24.19 -24.53
C SER A 282 -6.05 25.62 -24.09
N ASN A 283 -5.26 26.58 -24.57
CA ASN A 283 -5.45 28.04 -24.54
C ASN A 283 -5.47 28.75 -23.18
#